data_AF-A0A8C9R361-F1
#
_entry.id   AF-A0A8C9R361-F1
#
_cell.length_a   1.000
_cell.length_b   1.000
_cell.length_c   1.000
_cell.angle_alpha   90.00
_cell.angle_beta   90.00
_cell.angle_gamma   90.00
#
_symmetry.space_group_name_H-M   'P 1'
#
loop_
_entity.id
_entity.type
_entity.pdbx_description
1 polymer ?
#
loop_
_entity_poly.entity_id
_entity_poly.type
_entity_poly.pdbx_seq_one_letter_code
_entity_poly.pdbx_strand_id
1 'polypeptide(L)'
;MADRLQKVRTSFVKAVNKAVIEQLLDALLQCSVLNDGEVEQVKEENCQRADRARCLIDMVRKKGAAASEKFIAVLREQDPTLCAELGLASDATASACAAAAQGTSEGEKAISPVLIRSTEAFKREILQRHGNSIYEIKEKSGRKRLALLINNIKFDQPNMERRGAERDEENINKLLKDLDYEVVKHNNLSAQEIDEKVKAFSEREEHAQSDSTFVVIMSHGKRDAICGIHHKFEESADLFKIDRIFHHLNTKNCVGLRSKPKVIIIQACRGDETGSTWVCDNVPDPVKDMEEDTIREDHKEKDFISLMSCTPDTKSYRHVVRGTVLIQRIVEIFNTYAHEDHIEELFRKVMSRFEDFPKQMPSKDRATLTKNFYLFPGL
;
A
#
# COMPACT_ATOMS: atom_id res chain seq x y z
N MET A 1 -24.36 -37.13 -5.98
CA MET A 1 -23.33 -36.05 -6.03
C MET A 1 -22.48 -36.10 -7.30
N ALA A 2 -21.91 -37.25 -7.70
CA ALA A 2 -21.27 -37.40 -9.03
C ALA A 2 -22.19 -37.01 -10.22
N ASP A 3 -23.50 -37.25 -10.07
CA ASP A 3 -24.55 -36.78 -10.98
C ASP A 3 -24.65 -35.24 -11.12
N ARG A 4 -24.20 -34.46 -10.12
CA ARG A 4 -24.24 -32.98 -10.19
C ARG A 4 -23.19 -32.47 -11.18
N LEU A 5 -21.97 -33.01 -11.14
CA LEU A 5 -20.92 -32.66 -12.11
C LEU A 5 -21.26 -33.10 -13.53
N GLN A 6 -22.00 -34.20 -13.70
CA GLN A 6 -22.49 -34.61 -15.02
C GLN A 6 -23.49 -33.61 -15.61
N LYS A 7 -24.37 -33.03 -14.78
CA LYS A 7 -25.35 -32.02 -15.22
C LYS A 7 -24.71 -30.68 -15.60
N VAL A 8 -23.65 -30.27 -14.90
CA VAL A 8 -22.97 -28.99 -15.16
C VAL A 8 -21.80 -29.09 -16.16
N ARG A 9 -21.42 -30.31 -16.58
CA ARG A 9 -20.28 -30.57 -17.47
C ARG A 9 -20.25 -29.70 -18.72
N THR A 10 -21.37 -29.62 -19.43
CA THR A 10 -21.44 -28.87 -20.70
C THR A 10 -21.32 -27.36 -20.49
N SER A 11 -21.90 -26.85 -19.40
CA SER A 11 -21.85 -25.42 -19.04
C SER A 11 -20.47 -25.03 -18.53
N PHE A 12 -19.85 -25.86 -17.68
CA PHE A 12 -18.50 -25.67 -17.18
C PHE A 12 -17.48 -25.57 -18.32
N VAL A 13 -17.52 -26.52 -19.27
CA VAL A 13 -16.60 -26.54 -20.41
C VAL A 13 -16.72 -25.28 -21.28
N LYS A 14 -17.92 -24.71 -21.42
CA LYS A 14 -18.13 -23.49 -22.19
C LYS A 14 -17.59 -22.27 -21.45
N ALA A 15 -17.86 -22.14 -20.16
CA ALA A 15 -17.63 -20.93 -19.39
C ALA A 15 -16.22 -20.81 -18.76
N VAL A 16 -15.57 -21.93 -18.42
CA VAL A 16 -14.29 -21.89 -17.68
C VAL A 16 -13.15 -21.33 -18.53
N ASN A 17 -12.40 -20.35 -18.04
CA ASN A 17 -11.26 -19.79 -18.77
C ASN A 17 -9.97 -20.64 -18.56
N LYS A 18 -8.94 -20.41 -19.38
CA LYS A 18 -7.69 -21.20 -19.32
C LYS A 18 -6.97 -21.08 -17.98
N ALA A 19 -6.96 -19.89 -17.38
CA ALA A 19 -6.30 -19.65 -16.10
C ALA A 19 -6.97 -20.41 -14.95
N VAL A 20 -8.30 -20.45 -14.91
CA VAL A 20 -9.06 -21.22 -13.91
C VAL A 20 -8.85 -22.72 -14.10
N ILE A 21 -8.68 -23.23 -15.32
CA ILE A 21 -8.31 -24.64 -15.54
C ILE A 21 -6.93 -24.95 -14.94
N GLU A 22 -5.94 -24.07 -15.14
CA GLU A 22 -4.58 -24.25 -14.62
C GLU A 22 -4.57 -24.20 -13.09
N GLN A 23 -5.25 -23.22 -12.50
CA GLN A 23 -5.41 -23.11 -11.04
C GLN A 23 -6.15 -24.30 -10.43
N LEU A 24 -7.19 -24.81 -11.10
CA LEU A 24 -7.90 -26.01 -10.66
C LEU A 24 -6.98 -27.24 -10.70
N LEU A 25 -6.15 -27.40 -11.72
CA LEU A 25 -5.20 -28.51 -11.80
C LEU A 25 -4.19 -28.47 -10.65
N ASP A 26 -3.62 -27.30 -10.37
CA ASP A 26 -2.62 -27.11 -9.32
C ASP A 26 -3.23 -27.33 -7.92
N ALA A 27 -4.44 -26.81 -7.67
CA ALA A 27 -5.13 -26.98 -6.40
C ALA A 27 -5.61 -28.43 -6.18
N LEU A 28 -6.04 -29.13 -7.25
CA LEU A 28 -6.43 -30.55 -7.16
C LEU A 28 -5.22 -31.47 -6.98
N LEU A 29 -4.04 -31.07 -7.47
CA LEU A 29 -2.77 -31.74 -7.22
C LEU A 29 -2.35 -31.57 -5.76
N GLN A 30 -2.37 -30.34 -5.24
CA GLN A 30 -2.08 -30.04 -3.84
C GLN A 30 -3.03 -30.76 -2.87
N CYS A 31 -4.31 -30.89 -3.24
CA CYS A 31 -5.31 -31.63 -2.46
C CYS A 31 -5.25 -33.17 -2.63
N SER A 32 -4.26 -33.66 -3.38
CA SER A 32 -4.03 -35.07 -3.78
C SER A 32 -5.24 -35.74 -4.45
N VAL A 33 -6.08 -34.96 -5.12
CA VAL A 33 -7.20 -35.47 -5.93
C VAL A 33 -6.70 -35.94 -7.29
N LEU A 34 -5.74 -35.20 -7.87
CA LEU A 34 -5.00 -35.59 -9.06
C LEU A 34 -3.53 -35.87 -8.68
N ASN A 35 -2.87 -36.76 -9.42
CA ASN A 35 -1.42 -36.95 -9.33
C ASN A 35 -0.69 -36.21 -10.47
N ASP A 36 0.63 -36.07 -10.37
CA ASP A 36 1.42 -35.32 -11.35
C ASP A 36 1.24 -35.85 -12.78
N GLY A 37 1.17 -37.18 -12.95
CA GLY A 37 0.94 -37.81 -14.26
C GLY A 37 -0.43 -37.49 -14.86
N GLU A 38 -1.46 -37.39 -14.04
CA GLU A 38 -2.82 -37.02 -14.47
C GLU A 38 -2.94 -35.53 -14.83
N VAL A 39 -2.20 -34.66 -14.13
CA VAL A 39 -2.15 -33.23 -14.45
C VAL A 39 -1.44 -32.99 -15.77
N GLU A 40 -0.30 -33.66 -15.99
CA GLU A 40 0.44 -33.58 -17.25
C GLU A 40 -0.37 -34.19 -18.40
N GLN A 41 -1.13 -35.26 -18.18
CA GLN A 41 -2.05 -35.80 -19.18
C GLN A 41 -3.09 -34.76 -19.65
N VAL A 42 -3.65 -33.97 -18.74
CA VAL A 42 -4.61 -32.90 -19.10
C VAL A 42 -3.91 -31.76 -19.85
N LYS A 43 -2.64 -31.45 -19.51
CA LYS A 43 -1.87 -30.35 -20.11
C LYS A 43 -1.32 -30.70 -21.49
N GLU A 44 -0.80 -31.91 -21.68
CA GLU A 44 -0.07 -32.34 -22.88
C GLU A 44 -0.98 -32.96 -23.96
N GLU A 45 -1.97 -33.79 -23.59
CA GLU A 45 -2.78 -34.52 -24.59
C GLU A 45 -3.88 -33.66 -25.26
N ASN A 46 -4.18 -32.47 -24.74
CA ASN A 46 -5.31 -31.63 -25.20
C ASN A 46 -4.85 -30.23 -25.63
N CYS A 47 -4.91 -29.93 -26.94
CA CYS A 47 -4.44 -28.64 -27.49
C CYS A 47 -5.45 -27.49 -27.37
N GLN A 48 -6.74 -27.77 -27.11
CA GLN A 48 -7.79 -26.74 -26.97
C GLN A 48 -8.34 -26.65 -25.54
N ARG A 49 -8.67 -25.42 -25.11
CA ARG A 49 -9.24 -25.11 -23.78
C ARG A 49 -10.44 -26.00 -23.41
N ALA A 50 -11.36 -26.18 -24.35
CA ALA A 50 -12.58 -26.97 -24.12
C ALA A 50 -12.29 -28.45 -23.89
N ASP A 51 -11.25 -28.99 -24.55
CA ASP A 51 -10.85 -30.39 -24.40
C ASP A 51 -10.15 -30.60 -23.05
N ARG A 52 -9.31 -29.65 -22.62
CA ARG A 52 -8.72 -29.63 -21.27
C ARG A 52 -9.79 -29.57 -20.17
N ALA A 53 -10.79 -28.70 -20.32
CA ALA A 53 -11.89 -28.59 -19.36
C ALA A 53 -12.73 -29.87 -19.29
N ARG A 54 -12.97 -30.55 -20.43
CA ARG A 54 -13.67 -31.85 -20.47
C ARG A 54 -12.86 -32.94 -19.78
N CYS A 55 -11.57 -33.02 -20.09
CA CYS A 55 -10.68 -34.02 -19.52
C CYS A 55 -10.64 -33.88 -17.99
N LEU A 56 -10.43 -32.65 -17.49
CA LEU A 56 -10.40 -32.34 -16.06
C LEU A 56 -11.69 -32.76 -15.32
N ILE A 57 -12.85 -32.32 -15.80
CA ILE A 57 -14.13 -32.63 -15.12
C ILE A 57 -14.50 -34.11 -15.20
N ASP A 58 -14.12 -34.80 -16.28
CA ASP A 58 -14.36 -36.23 -16.43
C ASP A 58 -13.42 -37.08 -15.55
N MET A 59 -12.16 -36.67 -15.40
CA MET A 59 -11.21 -37.34 -14.50
C MET A 59 -11.64 -37.22 -13.05
N VAL A 60 -12.00 -36.02 -12.61
CA VAL A 60 -12.53 -35.77 -11.25
C VAL A 60 -13.81 -36.57 -11.00
N ARG A 61 -14.72 -36.63 -11.99
CA ARG A 61 -15.96 -37.42 -11.85
C ARG A 61 -15.67 -38.92 -11.70
N LYS A 62 -14.74 -39.48 -12.48
CA LYS A 62 -14.38 -40.90 -12.43
C LYS A 62 -13.75 -41.31 -11.09
N LYS A 63 -13.11 -40.37 -10.37
CA LYS A 63 -12.53 -40.61 -9.04
C LYS A 63 -13.55 -40.62 -7.89
N GLY A 64 -14.81 -40.27 -8.16
CA GLY A 64 -15.92 -40.46 -7.22
C GLY A 64 -16.39 -39.19 -6.50
N ALA A 65 -17.32 -39.37 -5.56
CA ALA A 65 -18.06 -38.27 -4.94
C ALA A 65 -17.18 -37.34 -4.09
N ALA A 66 -16.21 -37.89 -3.33
CA ALA A 66 -15.31 -37.09 -2.50
C ALA A 66 -14.39 -36.18 -3.34
N ALA A 67 -13.90 -36.67 -4.48
CA ALA A 67 -13.13 -35.87 -5.44
C ALA A 67 -13.98 -34.76 -6.07
N SER A 68 -15.24 -35.09 -6.37
CA SER A 68 -16.20 -34.14 -6.93
C SER A 68 -16.56 -33.00 -5.95
N GLU A 69 -16.65 -33.29 -4.66
CA GLU A 69 -16.91 -32.29 -3.61
C GLU A 69 -15.73 -31.34 -3.43
N LYS A 70 -14.51 -31.88 -3.36
CA LYS A 70 -13.28 -31.07 -3.31
C LYS A 70 -13.16 -30.18 -4.54
N PHE A 71 -13.47 -30.69 -5.73
CA PHE A 71 -13.48 -29.89 -6.95
C PHE A 71 -14.45 -28.72 -6.89
N ILE A 72 -15.66 -28.93 -6.37
CA ILE A 72 -16.66 -27.86 -6.23
C ILE A 72 -16.20 -26.83 -5.18
N ALA A 73 -15.58 -27.28 -4.09
CA ALA A 73 -15.03 -26.38 -3.06
C ALA A 73 -13.92 -25.49 -3.63
N VAL A 74 -12.96 -26.09 -4.35
CA VAL A 74 -11.87 -25.36 -5.01
C VAL A 74 -12.43 -24.45 -6.11
N LEU A 75 -13.38 -24.90 -6.92
CA LEU A 75 -14.01 -24.05 -7.93
C LEU A 75 -14.75 -22.85 -7.31
N ARG A 76 -15.35 -23.02 -6.13
CA ARG A 76 -15.97 -21.91 -5.39
C ARG A 76 -14.94 -20.89 -4.91
N GLU A 77 -13.77 -21.35 -4.50
CA GLU A 77 -12.68 -20.49 -4.04
C GLU A 77 -12.01 -19.73 -5.19
N GLN A 78 -11.81 -20.41 -6.32
CA GLN A 78 -11.12 -19.85 -7.48
C GLN A 78 -12.02 -18.99 -8.38
N ASP A 79 -13.30 -19.34 -8.51
CA ASP A 79 -14.28 -18.55 -9.27
C ASP A 79 -15.69 -18.65 -8.66
N PRO A 80 -15.98 -17.85 -7.61
CA PRO A 80 -17.29 -17.83 -6.96
C PRO A 80 -18.44 -17.50 -7.92
N THR A 81 -18.19 -16.62 -8.89
CA THR A 81 -19.12 -16.21 -9.95
C THR A 81 -19.50 -17.38 -10.84
N LEU A 82 -18.52 -18.12 -11.36
CA LEU A 82 -18.77 -19.32 -12.17
C LEU A 82 -19.44 -20.43 -11.35
N CYS A 83 -19.08 -20.58 -10.07
CA CYS A 83 -19.71 -21.54 -9.17
C CYS A 83 -21.20 -21.24 -8.92
N ALA A 84 -21.56 -19.95 -8.80
CA ALA A 84 -22.93 -19.49 -8.71
C ALA A 84 -23.70 -19.67 -10.03
N GLU A 85 -23.10 -19.35 -11.18
CA GLU A 85 -23.69 -19.55 -12.50
C GLU A 85 -23.97 -21.02 -12.83
N LEU A 86 -23.16 -21.94 -12.30
CA LEU A 86 -23.35 -23.38 -12.45
C LEU A 86 -24.35 -23.99 -11.46
N GLY A 87 -24.93 -23.19 -10.54
CA GLY A 87 -25.93 -23.64 -9.57
C GLY A 87 -25.37 -24.59 -8.50
N LEU A 88 -24.11 -24.39 -8.09
CA LEU A 88 -23.38 -25.24 -7.14
C LEU A 88 -23.32 -24.68 -5.71
N ALA A 89 -24.01 -23.57 -5.42
CA ALA A 89 -24.33 -23.07 -4.08
C ALA A 89 -25.85 -23.23 -3.88
N SER A 90 -26.45 -23.95 -2.92
CA SER A 90 -26.25 -24.19 -1.48
C SER A 90 -26.59 -25.67 -1.11
N ASP A 91 -26.65 -26.23 0.12
CA ASP A 91 -26.86 -25.77 1.52
C ASP A 91 -26.26 -26.77 2.56
N ALA A 92 -26.04 -26.29 3.79
CA ALA A 92 -25.75 -27.00 5.07
C ALA A 92 -24.33 -27.61 5.24
N THR A 93 -23.60 -27.43 6.34
CA THR A 93 -23.97 -27.28 7.76
C THR A 93 -23.07 -26.30 8.51
N ALA A 94 -23.70 -25.48 9.34
CA ALA A 94 -23.10 -24.76 10.46
C ALA A 94 -22.81 -25.71 11.65
N SER A 95 -21.87 -25.27 12.50
CA SER A 95 -21.68 -25.61 13.93
C SER A 95 -20.44 -26.44 14.29
N ALA A 96 -19.73 -25.93 15.31
CA ALA A 96 -18.49 -26.38 15.97
C ALA A 96 -17.22 -26.23 15.09
N CYS A 97 -16.32 -25.26 15.34
CA CYS A 97 -15.64 -25.01 16.60
C CYS A 97 -15.43 -23.50 16.83
N ALA A 98 -16.26 -22.90 17.69
CA ALA A 98 -15.99 -21.60 18.30
C ALA A 98 -15.47 -21.83 19.73
N ALA A 99 -14.17 -22.03 19.86
CA ALA A 99 -13.43 -21.82 21.11
C ALA A 99 -11.93 -21.89 20.78
N ALA A 100 -11.20 -20.82 21.12
CA ALA A 100 -9.75 -20.62 20.96
C ALA A 100 -9.26 -20.00 19.64
N ALA A 101 -9.69 -18.78 19.36
CA ALA A 101 -8.82 -17.74 18.78
C ALA A 101 -9.47 -16.37 19.04
N GLN A 102 -9.15 -15.75 20.19
CA GLN A 102 -9.36 -14.31 20.35
C GLN A 102 -8.30 -13.59 19.49
N GLY A 103 -8.58 -13.51 18.18
CA GLY A 103 -8.05 -12.49 17.30
C GLY A 103 -9.26 -11.68 16.86
N THR A 104 -9.32 -10.41 17.26
CA THR A 104 -10.32 -9.46 16.79
C THR A 104 -10.22 -9.33 15.27
N SER A 105 -11.03 -10.08 14.52
CA SER A 105 -11.32 -9.74 13.13
C SER A 105 -12.31 -8.58 13.16
N GLU A 106 -11.80 -7.35 13.17
CA GLU A 106 -12.61 -6.20 12.77
C GLU A 106 -13.14 -6.50 11.36
N GLY A 107 -14.47 -6.64 11.23
CA GLY A 107 -15.09 -6.70 9.90
C GLY A 107 -14.67 -5.45 9.15
N GLU A 108 -14.09 -5.61 7.96
CA GLU A 108 -13.54 -4.49 7.19
C GLU A 108 -14.60 -3.38 7.05
N LYS A 109 -14.32 -2.23 7.67
CA LYS A 109 -15.17 -1.04 7.58
C LYS A 109 -15.23 -0.64 6.11
N ALA A 110 -16.44 -0.33 5.62
CA ALA A 110 -16.63 0.11 4.25
C ALA A 110 -15.78 1.35 3.96
N ILE A 111 -15.08 1.36 2.82
CA ILE A 111 -14.18 2.46 2.44
C ILE A 111 -15.01 3.74 2.23
N SER A 112 -14.63 4.81 2.92
CA SER A 112 -15.28 6.11 2.77
C SER A 112 -14.71 6.89 1.58
N PRO A 113 -15.55 7.44 0.69
CA PRO A 113 -15.10 8.27 -0.43
C PRO A 113 -14.67 9.69 0.02
N VAL A 114 -15.00 10.07 1.26
CA VAL A 114 -14.71 11.40 1.83
C VAL A 114 -14.12 11.26 3.23
N LEU A 115 -13.36 12.26 3.66
CA LEU A 115 -12.74 12.26 4.97
C LEU A 115 -13.77 12.30 6.09
N ILE A 116 -13.84 11.23 6.89
CA ILE A 116 -14.65 11.19 8.10
C ILE A 116 -14.04 12.15 9.13
N ARG A 117 -14.89 12.92 9.79
CA ARG A 117 -14.48 13.89 10.80
C ARG A 117 -14.37 13.25 12.18
N SER A 118 -13.39 13.67 12.97
CA SER A 118 -13.32 13.33 14.39
C SER A 118 -14.38 14.07 15.19
N THR A 119 -14.76 13.49 16.32
CA THR A 119 -15.65 14.13 17.29
C THR A 119 -14.87 14.71 18.45
N GLU A 120 -15.35 15.80 19.04
CA GLU A 120 -14.78 16.37 20.27
C GLU A 120 -14.77 15.37 21.44
N ALA A 121 -15.77 14.49 21.49
CA ALA A 121 -15.83 13.41 22.47
C ALA A 121 -14.62 12.47 22.35
N PHE A 122 -14.34 12.00 21.13
CA PHE A 122 -13.19 11.13 20.86
C PHE A 122 -11.85 11.83 21.16
N LYS A 123 -11.67 13.08 20.71
CA LYS A 123 -10.46 13.88 21.00
C LYS A 123 -10.20 13.96 22.51
N ARG A 124 -11.23 14.30 23.30
CA ARG A 124 -11.11 14.38 24.77
C ARG A 124 -10.79 13.04 25.41
N GLU A 125 -11.45 11.96 24.98
CA GLU A 125 -11.24 10.61 25.49
C GLU A 125 -9.80 10.14 25.28
N ILE A 126 -9.29 10.28 24.05
CA ILE A 126 -7.93 9.85 23.70
C ILE A 126 -6.86 10.70 24.40
N LEU A 127 -7.07 12.02 24.50
CA LEU A 127 -6.16 12.88 25.27
C LEU A 127 -6.18 12.58 26.78
N GLN A 128 -7.33 12.18 27.33
CA GLN A 128 -7.42 11.78 28.74
C GLN A 128 -6.70 10.45 29.00
N ARG A 129 -6.81 9.48 28.09
CA ARG A 129 -6.18 8.16 28.24
C ARG A 129 -4.68 8.17 27.94
N HIS A 130 -4.25 8.93 26.93
CA HIS A 130 -2.91 8.82 26.34
C HIS A 130 -2.20 10.17 26.18
N GLY A 131 -2.63 11.24 26.87
CA GLY A 131 -2.20 12.62 26.60
C GLY A 131 -0.68 12.85 26.51
N ASN A 132 0.11 12.26 27.41
CA ASN A 132 1.57 12.40 27.37
C ASN A 132 2.22 11.71 26.16
N SER A 133 1.54 10.70 25.61
CA SER A 133 1.96 9.88 24.48
C SER A 133 1.42 10.39 23.15
N ILE A 134 0.79 11.57 23.09
CA ILE A 134 0.21 12.16 21.87
C ILE A 134 0.90 13.50 21.58
N TYR A 135 1.16 13.79 20.30
CA TYR A 135 1.62 15.12 19.91
C TYR A 135 0.56 16.18 20.17
N GLU A 136 0.98 17.34 20.67
CA GLU A 136 0.09 18.46 20.90
C GLU A 136 -0.50 18.95 19.57
N ILE A 137 -1.82 19.06 19.53
CA ILE A 137 -2.57 19.55 18.37
C ILE A 137 -3.06 20.95 18.68
N LYS A 138 -2.72 21.91 17.82
CA LYS A 138 -3.13 23.30 18.00
C LYS A 138 -4.60 23.48 17.63
N GLU A 139 -5.26 24.37 18.34
CA GLU A 139 -6.65 24.76 18.06
C GLU A 139 -6.77 25.39 16.67
N LYS A 140 -7.82 24.99 15.94
CA LYS A 140 -8.00 25.33 14.53
C LYS A 140 -8.01 26.83 14.23
N SER A 141 -8.57 27.65 15.11
CA SER A 141 -8.75 29.10 14.89
C SER A 141 -7.44 29.88 14.72
N GLY A 142 -6.31 29.36 15.22
CA GLY A 142 -4.99 30.00 15.10
C GLY A 142 -3.91 29.11 14.47
N ARG A 143 -4.27 27.89 14.06
CA ARG A 143 -3.33 26.92 13.49
C ARG A 143 -3.07 27.22 12.01
N LYS A 144 -1.81 27.16 11.59
CA LYS A 144 -1.40 27.32 10.19
C LYS A 144 -0.62 26.11 9.69
N ARG A 145 -1.33 25.02 9.44
CA ARG A 145 -0.75 23.80 8.86
C ARG A 145 -0.35 24.03 7.42
N LEU A 146 0.92 23.78 7.11
CA LEU A 146 1.44 23.77 5.75
C LEU A 146 1.82 22.37 5.31
N ALA A 147 1.56 22.04 4.05
CA ALA A 147 2.07 20.85 3.38
C ALA A 147 2.77 21.21 2.07
N LEU A 148 3.81 20.46 1.70
CA LEU A 148 4.52 20.59 0.43
C LEU A 148 4.14 19.43 -0.49
N LEU A 149 3.73 19.73 -1.72
CA LEU A 149 3.40 18.74 -2.75
C LEU A 149 4.22 19.02 -4.02
N ILE A 150 5.16 18.14 -4.32
CA ILE A 150 5.98 18.21 -5.53
C ILE A 150 5.65 17.02 -6.42
N ASN A 151 5.24 17.28 -7.66
CA ASN A 151 4.88 16.24 -8.62
C ASN A 151 5.52 16.47 -9.99
N ASN A 152 6.51 15.65 -10.32
CA ASN A 152 7.13 15.65 -11.65
C ASN A 152 6.33 14.71 -12.56
N ILE A 153 5.67 15.29 -13.55
CA ILE A 153 4.76 14.61 -14.48
C ILE A 153 5.41 14.51 -15.85
N LYS A 154 5.85 15.67 -16.37
CA LYS A 154 6.48 15.81 -17.68
C LYS A 154 7.98 15.94 -17.50
N PHE A 155 8.72 15.19 -18.29
CA PHE A 155 10.18 15.15 -18.32
C PHE A 155 10.65 15.55 -19.72
N ASP A 156 11.90 16.00 -19.85
CA ASP A 156 12.48 16.34 -21.15
C ASP A 156 12.48 15.16 -22.11
N GLN A 157 12.57 13.94 -21.57
CA GLN A 157 12.42 12.70 -22.31
C GLN A 157 10.93 12.31 -22.35
N PRO A 158 10.25 12.37 -23.50
CA PRO A 158 8.79 12.16 -23.57
C PRO A 158 8.35 10.76 -23.11
N ASN A 159 9.20 9.74 -23.29
CA ASN A 159 8.95 8.38 -22.83
C ASN A 159 8.96 8.22 -21.30
N MET A 160 9.43 9.23 -20.56
CA MET A 160 9.41 9.27 -19.11
C MET A 160 8.17 9.98 -18.55
N GLU A 161 7.22 10.41 -19.39
CA GLU A 161 5.99 11.04 -18.91
C GLU A 161 5.22 10.13 -17.95
N ARG A 162 4.95 10.67 -16.76
CA ARG A 162 4.21 10.02 -15.69
C ARG A 162 2.71 10.24 -15.90
N ARG A 163 2.14 9.62 -16.95
CA ARG A 163 0.69 9.66 -17.24
C ARG A 163 -0.13 9.22 -16.03
N GLY A 164 -1.18 9.97 -15.70
CA GLY A 164 -2.05 9.72 -14.54
C GLY A 164 -1.53 10.29 -13.21
N ALA A 165 -0.37 10.97 -13.22
CA ALA A 165 0.15 11.65 -12.03
C ALA A 165 -0.68 12.86 -11.61
N GLU A 166 -1.42 13.46 -12.55
CA GLU A 166 -2.36 14.55 -12.28
C GLU A 166 -3.45 14.08 -11.31
N ARG A 167 -3.91 12.83 -11.48
CA ARG A 167 -4.91 12.24 -10.60
C ARG A 167 -4.39 12.00 -9.19
N ASP A 168 -3.13 11.57 -9.08
CA ASP A 168 -2.44 11.44 -7.79
C ASP A 168 -2.40 12.79 -7.06
N GLU A 169 -2.02 13.84 -7.77
CA GLU A 169 -1.94 15.21 -7.25
C GLU A 169 -3.30 15.72 -6.79
N GLU A 170 -4.34 15.58 -7.62
CA GLU A 170 -5.71 15.98 -7.28
C GLU A 170 -6.16 15.32 -5.97
N ASN A 171 -5.96 14.00 -5.85
CA ASN A 171 -6.41 13.23 -4.71
C ASN A 171 -5.65 13.61 -3.42
N ILE A 172 -4.32 13.73 -3.47
CA ILE A 172 -3.52 14.12 -2.29
C ILE A 172 -3.76 15.57 -1.90
N ASN A 173 -3.82 16.48 -2.86
CA ASN A 173 -4.12 17.88 -2.59
C ASN A 173 -5.49 18.02 -1.93
N LYS A 174 -6.50 17.26 -2.39
CA LYS A 174 -7.81 17.24 -1.74
C LYS A 174 -7.73 16.69 -0.32
N LEU A 175 -7.08 15.54 -0.13
CA LEU A 175 -6.95 14.91 1.19
C LEU A 175 -6.25 15.83 2.21
N LEU A 176 -5.12 16.44 1.83
CA LEU A 176 -4.37 17.33 2.70
C LEU A 176 -5.18 18.58 3.06
N LYS A 177 -5.95 19.14 2.11
CA LYS A 177 -6.87 20.25 2.40
C LYS A 177 -8.01 19.84 3.33
N ASP A 178 -8.59 18.65 3.14
CA ASP A 178 -9.63 18.12 4.04
C ASP A 178 -9.07 17.88 5.47
N LEU A 179 -7.77 17.58 5.58
CA LEU A 179 -7.00 17.50 6.83
C LEU A 179 -6.52 18.85 7.39
N ASP A 180 -7.01 19.96 6.82
CA ASP A 180 -6.77 21.34 7.27
C ASP A 180 -5.33 21.84 7.00
N TYR A 181 -4.66 21.33 5.97
CA TYR A 181 -3.37 21.84 5.50
C TYR A 181 -3.55 22.78 4.31
N GLU A 182 -2.85 23.91 4.33
CA GLU A 182 -2.59 24.70 3.12
C GLU A 182 -1.47 24.03 2.32
N VAL A 183 -1.75 23.71 1.05
CA VAL A 183 -0.85 22.92 0.20
C VAL A 183 -0.05 23.84 -0.73
N VAL A 184 1.26 23.90 -0.51
CA VAL A 184 2.23 24.53 -1.41
C VAL A 184 2.58 23.54 -2.51
N LYS A 185 2.11 23.80 -3.73
CA LYS A 185 2.25 22.88 -4.86
C LYS A 185 3.30 23.33 -5.87
N HIS A 186 4.12 22.38 -6.33
CA HIS A 186 5.01 22.55 -7.47
C HIS A 186 4.99 21.35 -8.42
N ASN A 187 5.25 21.62 -9.70
CA ASN A 187 5.26 20.61 -10.74
C ASN A 187 6.52 20.70 -11.59
N ASN A 188 6.99 19.55 -12.06
CA ASN A 188 8.02 19.43 -13.09
C ASN A 188 9.29 20.23 -12.76
N LEU A 189 9.91 19.90 -11.63
CA LEU A 189 11.13 20.53 -11.13
C LEU A 189 12.37 19.68 -11.43
N SER A 190 13.49 20.33 -11.71
CA SER A 190 14.83 19.73 -11.62
C SER A 190 15.15 19.33 -10.19
N ALA A 191 16.15 18.48 -9.99
CA ALA A 191 16.62 18.07 -8.66
C ALA A 191 17.11 19.25 -7.81
N GLN A 192 17.76 20.23 -8.45
CA GLN A 192 18.18 21.47 -7.79
C GLN A 192 16.96 22.25 -7.31
N GLU A 193 15.96 22.44 -8.17
CA GLU A 193 14.75 23.16 -7.80
C GLU A 193 13.95 22.43 -6.71
N ILE A 194 13.93 21.08 -6.71
CA ILE A 194 13.35 20.30 -5.61
C ILE A 194 14.05 20.66 -4.28
N ASP A 195 15.38 20.66 -4.25
CA ASP A 195 16.16 21.02 -3.05
C ASP A 195 15.84 22.44 -2.58
N GLU A 196 15.79 23.39 -3.51
CA GLU A 196 15.46 24.79 -3.23
C GLU A 196 14.04 24.95 -2.68
N LYS A 197 13.04 24.23 -3.23
CA LYS A 197 11.67 24.27 -2.73
C LYS A 197 11.53 23.62 -1.36
N VAL A 198 12.21 22.51 -1.10
CA VAL A 198 12.21 21.87 0.22
C VAL A 198 12.88 22.78 1.25
N LYS A 199 14.01 23.40 0.90
CA LYS A 199 14.69 24.37 1.75
C LYS A 199 13.81 25.58 2.05
N ALA A 200 13.27 26.24 1.01
CA ALA A 200 12.38 27.38 1.18
C ALA A 200 11.14 27.03 2.00
N PHE A 201 10.59 25.82 1.84
CA PHE A 201 9.49 25.32 2.66
C PHE A 201 9.88 25.16 4.13
N SER A 202 11.09 24.69 4.43
CA SER A 202 11.59 24.56 5.81
C SER A 202 11.74 25.91 6.54
N GLU A 203 11.91 26.99 5.78
CA GLU A 203 12.11 28.36 6.29
C GLU A 203 10.80 29.14 6.49
N ARG A 204 9.64 28.51 6.23
CA ARG A 204 8.32 29.15 6.35
C ARG A 204 7.96 29.49 7.80
N GLU A 205 7.59 30.75 8.06
CA GLU A 205 7.23 31.24 9.40
C GLU A 205 5.95 30.61 9.94
N GLU A 206 5.04 30.19 9.06
CA GLU A 206 3.78 29.53 9.43
C GLU A 206 4.00 28.25 10.24
N HIS A 207 5.14 27.58 10.07
CA HIS A 207 5.49 26.40 10.86
C HIS A 207 5.49 26.64 12.36
N ALA A 208 5.82 27.85 12.82
CA ALA A 208 5.74 28.21 14.24
C ALA A 208 4.30 28.09 14.78
N GLN A 209 3.32 28.42 13.93
CA GLN A 209 1.88 28.33 14.20
C GLN A 209 1.26 27.00 13.74
N SER A 210 2.02 26.13 13.09
CA SER A 210 1.63 24.76 12.80
C SER A 210 1.88 23.84 14.00
N ASP A 211 1.20 22.70 14.03
CA ASP A 211 1.46 21.58 14.92
C ASP A 211 2.14 20.40 14.20
N SER A 212 2.23 20.43 12.86
CA SER A 212 2.68 19.31 12.03
C SER A 212 2.93 19.72 10.58
N THR A 213 3.53 18.84 9.76
CA THR A 213 3.61 19.05 8.31
C THR A 213 3.53 17.74 7.53
N PHE A 214 3.13 17.84 6.26
CA PHE A 214 3.29 16.79 5.26
C PHE A 214 4.21 17.27 4.14
N VAL A 215 5.12 16.40 3.70
CA VAL A 215 5.89 16.60 2.47
C VAL A 215 5.67 15.40 1.57
N VAL A 216 5.07 15.64 0.41
CA VAL A 216 4.75 14.61 -0.58
C VAL A 216 5.54 14.89 -1.85
N ILE A 217 6.40 13.96 -2.25
CA ILE A 217 7.18 14.07 -3.50
C ILE A 217 6.90 12.86 -4.39
N MET A 218 6.49 13.13 -5.63
CA MET A 218 6.08 12.11 -6.60
C MET A 218 6.85 12.31 -7.91
N SER A 219 7.70 11.35 -8.27
CA SER A 219 8.53 11.39 -9.49
C SER A 219 8.96 9.98 -9.91
N HIS A 220 9.86 9.87 -10.87
CA HIS A 220 10.73 8.70 -10.99
C HIS A 220 11.77 8.72 -9.87
N GLY A 221 12.39 7.58 -9.60
CA GLY A 221 13.40 7.49 -8.55
C GLY A 221 14.41 6.37 -8.77
N LYS A 222 15.50 6.49 -8.03
CA LYS A 222 16.52 5.48 -7.79
C LYS A 222 16.56 5.22 -6.28
N ARG A 223 17.28 4.18 -5.84
CA ARG A 223 17.35 3.71 -4.44
C ARG A 223 17.23 4.79 -3.37
N ASP A 224 18.07 5.83 -3.46
CA ASP A 224 18.15 6.91 -2.46
C ASP A 224 17.95 8.31 -3.07
N ALA A 225 17.38 8.40 -4.28
CA ALA A 225 17.25 9.66 -5.00
C ALA A 225 15.97 9.76 -5.83
N ILE A 226 15.49 10.99 -5.99
CA ILE A 226 14.32 11.35 -6.79
C ILE A 226 14.80 12.00 -8.07
N CYS A 227 14.29 11.57 -9.23
CA CYS A 227 14.68 12.14 -10.51
C CYS A 227 14.04 13.53 -10.72
N GLY A 228 14.86 14.51 -11.13
CA GLY A 228 14.36 15.77 -11.69
C GLY A 228 13.91 15.61 -13.15
N ILE A 229 13.34 16.67 -13.72
CA ILE A 229 12.78 16.62 -15.08
C ILE A 229 13.81 16.47 -16.20
N HIS A 230 15.07 16.82 -15.95
CA HIS A 230 16.19 16.70 -16.88
C HIS A 230 16.90 15.34 -16.75
N HIS A 231 16.32 14.39 -16.00
CA HIS A 231 16.88 13.05 -15.85
C HIS A 231 16.97 12.30 -17.18
N LYS A 232 18.06 11.54 -17.35
CA LYS A 232 18.35 10.67 -18.49
C LYS A 232 18.90 9.35 -17.96
N PHE A 233 18.55 8.23 -18.59
CA PHE A 233 18.86 6.87 -18.11
C PHE A 233 20.36 6.56 -18.06
N GLU A 234 21.14 7.07 -19.01
CA GLU A 234 22.54 6.65 -19.19
C GLU A 234 23.51 7.50 -18.36
N GLU A 235 23.36 8.83 -18.33
CA GLU A 235 24.16 9.73 -17.50
C GLU A 235 23.36 10.99 -17.15
N SER A 236 22.87 11.09 -15.91
CA SER A 236 22.23 12.31 -15.44
C SER A 236 22.52 12.58 -13.97
N ALA A 237 23.02 13.78 -13.71
CA ALA A 237 23.23 14.33 -12.38
C ALA A 237 21.94 14.94 -11.78
N ASP A 238 20.82 14.93 -12.52
CA ASP A 238 19.55 15.52 -12.09
C ASP A 238 18.81 14.59 -11.11
N LEU A 239 19.45 14.35 -9.97
CA LEU A 239 19.03 13.44 -8.91
C LEU A 239 19.03 14.16 -7.56
N PHE A 240 17.84 14.29 -6.97
CA PHE A 240 17.65 14.87 -5.65
C PHE A 240 17.79 13.78 -4.58
N LYS A 241 18.80 13.88 -3.71
CA LYS A 241 19.01 12.91 -2.62
C LYS A 241 17.92 13.04 -1.57
N ILE A 242 17.27 11.92 -1.24
CA ILE A 242 16.17 11.88 -0.26
C ILE A 242 16.62 12.42 1.11
N ASP A 243 17.87 12.17 1.51
CA ASP A 243 18.47 12.65 2.75
C ASP A 243 18.40 14.18 2.94
N ARG A 244 18.34 14.93 1.84
CA ARG A 244 18.21 16.39 1.87
C ARG A 244 16.89 16.85 2.48
N ILE A 245 15.81 16.08 2.33
CA ILE A 245 14.51 16.38 2.96
C ILE A 245 14.68 16.41 4.48
N PHE A 246 15.25 15.35 5.03
CA PHE A 246 15.48 15.22 6.46
C PHE A 246 16.49 16.26 6.93
N HIS A 247 17.56 16.51 6.17
CA HIS A 247 18.51 17.58 6.48
C HIS A 247 17.84 18.95 6.61
N HIS A 248 16.99 19.37 5.66
CA HIS A 248 16.34 20.69 5.72
C HIS A 248 15.29 20.78 6.82
N LEU A 249 14.55 19.69 7.08
CA LEU A 249 13.45 19.68 8.04
C LEU A 249 13.86 19.28 9.47
N ASN A 250 15.16 19.04 9.70
CA ASN A 250 15.64 18.61 11.00
C ASN A 250 15.56 19.73 12.07
N THR A 251 15.85 19.36 13.31
CA THR A 251 15.76 20.26 14.48
C THR A 251 16.56 21.55 14.32
N LYS A 252 17.71 21.49 13.65
CA LYS A 252 18.61 22.62 13.45
C LYS A 252 18.13 23.56 12.35
N ASN A 253 17.69 22.99 11.23
CA ASN A 253 17.43 23.74 10.00
C ASN A 253 15.96 24.18 9.87
N CYS A 254 15.03 23.55 10.60
CA CYS A 254 13.62 23.90 10.62
C CYS A 254 13.10 24.08 12.05
N VAL A 255 13.49 25.18 12.71
CA VAL A 255 13.12 25.48 14.10
C VAL A 255 11.60 25.51 14.30
N GLY A 256 10.85 25.98 13.31
CA GLY A 256 9.38 26.02 13.35
C GLY A 256 8.72 24.65 13.52
N LEU A 257 9.38 23.55 13.11
CA LEU A 257 8.88 22.17 13.20
C LEU A 257 9.61 21.31 14.25
N ARG A 258 10.36 21.92 15.15
CA ARG A 258 10.97 21.24 16.29
C ARG A 258 9.90 20.62 17.18
N SER A 259 10.08 19.35 17.56
CA SER A 259 9.14 18.59 18.40
C SER A 259 7.75 18.38 17.80
N LYS A 260 7.59 18.60 16.49
CA LYS A 260 6.34 18.43 15.74
C LYS A 260 6.48 17.30 14.70
N PRO A 261 5.45 16.48 14.48
CA PRO A 261 5.51 15.40 13.52
C PRO A 261 5.67 15.90 12.08
N LYS A 262 6.63 15.30 11.38
CA LYS A 262 6.99 15.57 9.98
C LYS A 262 6.72 14.29 9.18
N VAL A 263 5.60 14.28 8.45
CA VAL A 263 5.17 13.12 7.67
C VAL A 263 5.65 13.25 6.24
N ILE A 264 6.50 12.33 5.79
CA ILE A 264 7.10 12.35 4.45
C ILE A 264 6.50 11.21 3.63
N ILE A 265 5.93 11.49 2.45
CA ILE A 265 5.39 10.46 1.55
C ILE A 265 6.15 10.57 0.23
N ILE A 266 6.81 9.48 -0.17
CA ILE A 266 7.61 9.46 -1.40
C ILE A 266 7.05 8.41 -2.34
N GLN A 267 6.50 8.88 -3.46
CA GLN A 267 6.05 8.05 -4.57
C GLN A 267 7.08 8.10 -5.69
N ALA A 268 8.13 7.30 -5.55
CA ALA A 268 9.19 7.09 -6.53
C ALA A 268 9.66 5.63 -6.49
N CYS A 269 10.24 5.12 -7.58
CA CYS A 269 10.88 3.79 -7.57
C CYS A 269 12.15 3.84 -6.72
N ARG A 270 12.54 2.70 -6.13
CA ARG A 270 13.80 2.55 -5.38
C ARG A 270 14.80 1.65 -6.09
N GLY A 271 14.56 1.29 -7.35
CA GLY A 271 15.45 0.48 -8.18
C GLY A 271 14.70 -0.16 -9.35
N ASP A 272 15.37 -1.09 -10.04
CA ASP A 272 14.88 -1.72 -11.27
C ASP A 272 14.32 -3.13 -11.07
N GLU A 273 14.41 -3.69 -9.87
CA GLU A 273 13.94 -5.04 -9.56
C GLU A 273 12.41 -5.09 -9.39
N THR A 274 11.83 -6.24 -9.72
CA THR A 274 10.42 -6.53 -9.39
C THR A 274 10.33 -7.06 -7.97
N GLY A 275 9.47 -6.48 -7.12
CA GLY A 275 9.38 -6.79 -5.68
C GLY A 275 8.87 -8.18 -5.29
N SER A 276 8.92 -9.16 -6.20
CA SER A 276 8.54 -10.55 -5.96
C SER A 276 9.77 -11.44 -6.07
N THR A 277 10.09 -12.19 -5.02
CA THR A 277 11.14 -13.23 -5.02
C THR A 277 10.57 -14.57 -4.58
N TRP A 278 11.15 -15.67 -5.06
CA TRP A 278 10.95 -17.00 -4.48
C TRP A 278 11.88 -17.12 -3.26
N VAL A 279 11.36 -17.53 -2.10
CA VAL A 279 12.14 -17.61 -0.85
C VAL A 279 12.65 -19.04 -0.65
N CYS A 280 13.95 -19.19 -0.35
CA CYS A 280 14.50 -20.32 0.37
C CYS A 280 15.14 -19.79 1.67
N ASP A 281 14.87 -20.48 2.78
CA ASP A 281 15.27 -20.06 4.12
C ASP A 281 16.79 -20.10 4.30
N ASN A 282 17.40 -18.98 4.68
CA ASN A 282 18.66 -18.94 5.43
C ASN A 282 18.74 -17.68 6.31
N VAL A 283 19.34 -17.89 7.49
CA VAL A 283 19.36 -17.06 8.71
C VAL A 283 20.42 -15.92 8.62
N PRO A 284 20.26 -14.77 9.32
CA PRO A 284 21.12 -13.59 9.15
C PRO A 284 22.37 -13.55 10.04
N ASP A 285 23.31 -12.65 9.70
CA ASP A 285 24.54 -12.35 10.45
C ASP A 285 24.46 -10.96 11.15
N PRO A 286 25.22 -10.70 12.23
CA PRO A 286 24.97 -9.61 13.19
C PRO A 286 25.69 -8.28 12.87
N VAL A 287 25.12 -7.20 13.39
CA VAL A 287 25.61 -5.81 13.34
C VAL A 287 26.66 -5.55 14.44
N LYS A 288 27.69 -4.75 14.17
CA LYS A 288 28.74 -4.33 15.12
C LYS A 288 28.59 -2.87 15.61
N ASP A 289 28.78 -2.74 16.92
CA ASP A 289 29.45 -1.70 17.75
C ASP A 289 29.02 -0.21 17.72
N MET A 290 28.62 0.30 18.90
CA MET A 290 28.34 1.71 19.27
C MET A 290 29.22 2.14 20.46
N GLU A 291 29.62 3.43 20.52
CA GLU A 291 30.12 4.11 21.74
C GLU A 291 29.61 5.58 21.84
N GLU A 292 29.54 6.09 23.08
CA GLU A 292 28.77 7.23 23.65
C GLU A 292 29.39 8.65 23.51
N ASP A 293 28.60 9.73 23.75
CA ASP A 293 28.75 10.58 24.97
C ASP A 293 27.65 11.66 25.14
N THR A 294 27.37 12.03 26.39
CA THR A 294 26.27 12.91 26.83
C THR A 294 26.71 14.36 27.06
N ILE A 295 26.04 15.31 26.41
CA ILE A 295 25.78 16.68 26.89
C ILE A 295 24.32 16.98 26.49
N ARG A 296 23.58 17.86 27.17
CA ARG A 296 22.16 18.17 26.85
C ARG A 296 22.00 18.69 25.41
N GLU A 297 21.91 17.77 24.46
CA GLU A 297 21.76 17.98 23.03
C GLU A 297 20.35 17.54 22.65
N ASP A 298 19.61 18.42 21.96
CA ASP A 298 18.38 17.95 21.33
C ASP A 298 18.76 17.06 20.14
N HIS A 299 17.94 16.04 19.87
CA HIS A 299 18.22 15.09 18.79
C HIS A 299 18.36 15.85 17.46
N LYS A 300 19.48 15.59 16.74
CA LYS A 300 19.74 16.18 15.42
C LYS A 300 18.55 15.96 14.48
N GLU A 301 17.90 14.82 14.58
CA GLU A 301 16.71 14.46 13.82
C GLU A 301 15.71 13.71 14.71
N LYS A 302 14.48 14.23 14.80
CA LYS A 302 13.39 13.64 15.58
C LYS A 302 12.04 13.99 14.99
N ASP A 303 11.05 13.19 15.33
CA ASP A 303 9.64 13.39 14.99
C ASP A 303 9.37 13.27 13.48
N PHE A 304 10.08 12.37 12.80
CA PHE A 304 9.81 12.00 11.42
C PHE A 304 9.08 10.68 11.32
N ILE A 305 8.25 10.55 10.29
CA ILE A 305 7.81 9.26 9.76
C ILE A 305 7.77 9.38 8.25
N SER A 306 8.31 8.40 7.54
CA SER A 306 8.20 8.36 6.09
C SER A 306 7.52 7.10 5.60
N LEU A 307 6.71 7.24 4.54
CA LEU A 307 6.12 6.13 3.80
C LEU A 307 6.63 6.18 2.36
N MET A 308 7.46 5.20 2.03
CA MET A 308 8.00 4.99 0.69
C MET A 308 7.04 4.08 -0.08
N SER A 309 6.83 4.35 -1.36
CA SER A 309 5.91 3.57 -2.21
C SER A 309 6.24 2.09 -2.33
N CYS A 310 7.51 1.73 -2.13
CA CYS A 310 8.04 0.41 -2.37
C CYS A 310 9.23 0.13 -1.45
N THR A 311 9.57 -1.14 -1.26
CA THR A 311 10.80 -1.56 -0.58
C THR A 311 12.02 -1.17 -1.43
N PRO A 312 13.22 -1.04 -0.83
CA PRO A 312 14.45 -0.81 -1.58
C PRO A 312 14.55 -1.72 -2.81
N ASP A 313 15.10 -1.19 -3.90
CA ASP A 313 15.36 -1.88 -5.16
C ASP A 313 14.13 -2.21 -6.03
N THR A 314 12.91 -1.92 -5.55
CA THR A 314 11.67 -2.34 -6.26
C THR A 314 10.93 -1.20 -6.99
N LYS A 315 10.06 -1.59 -7.93
CA LYS A 315 9.22 -0.68 -8.72
C LYS A 315 7.89 -0.36 -8.03
N SER A 316 7.37 0.84 -8.32
CA SER A 316 6.02 1.25 -7.94
C SER A 316 5.09 1.28 -9.15
N TYR A 317 3.83 0.91 -8.96
CA TYR A 317 2.88 0.67 -10.05
C TYR A 317 1.80 1.76 -10.14
N ARG A 318 1.36 1.99 -11.37
CA ARG A 318 0.37 3.00 -11.70
C ARG A 318 -0.67 2.50 -12.68
N HIS A 319 -1.91 2.93 -12.46
CA HIS A 319 -2.96 2.89 -13.46
C HIS A 319 -2.99 4.21 -14.25
N VAL A 320 -2.91 4.14 -15.58
CA VAL A 320 -2.75 5.31 -16.48
C VAL A 320 -3.86 6.35 -16.38
N VAL A 321 -5.05 5.98 -15.87
CA VAL A 321 -6.18 6.90 -15.64
C VAL A 321 -6.45 7.18 -14.16
N ARG A 322 -6.13 6.25 -13.25
CA ARG A 322 -6.58 6.32 -11.85
C ARG A 322 -5.50 6.82 -10.89
N GLY A 323 -4.27 6.99 -11.38
CA GLY A 323 -3.11 7.28 -10.56
C GLY A 323 -2.43 6.02 -10.03
N THR A 324 -1.47 6.21 -9.14
CA THR A 324 -0.69 5.17 -8.46
C THR A 324 -1.53 4.41 -7.45
N VAL A 325 -1.19 3.13 -7.26
CA VAL A 325 -1.88 2.28 -6.27
C VAL A 325 -1.65 2.82 -4.85
N LEU A 326 -0.44 3.30 -4.53
CA LEU A 326 -0.12 3.88 -3.23
C LEU A 326 -1.04 5.05 -2.89
N ILE A 327 -1.13 6.05 -3.77
CA ILE A 327 -1.91 7.25 -3.49
C ILE A 327 -3.41 6.91 -3.34
N GLN A 328 -3.91 5.97 -4.16
CA GLN A 328 -5.28 5.47 -4.00
C GLN A 328 -5.48 4.84 -2.61
N ARG A 329 -4.61 3.94 -2.16
CA ARG A 329 -4.71 3.30 -0.84
C ARG A 329 -4.56 4.30 0.31
N ILE A 330 -3.66 5.28 0.20
CA ILE A 330 -3.51 6.35 1.20
C ILE A 330 -4.83 7.11 1.34
N VAL A 331 -5.45 7.52 0.23
CA VAL A 331 -6.69 8.30 0.27
C VAL A 331 -7.84 7.47 0.83
N GLU A 332 -7.99 6.22 0.43
CA GLU A 332 -9.00 5.29 0.96
C GLU A 332 -8.86 5.11 2.47
N ILE A 333 -7.65 4.81 2.96
CA ILE A 333 -7.40 4.55 4.37
C ILE A 333 -7.55 5.82 5.20
N PHE A 334 -6.98 6.95 4.76
CA PHE A 334 -7.07 8.19 5.53
C PHE A 334 -8.51 8.68 5.59
N ASN A 335 -9.26 8.62 4.50
CA ASN A 335 -10.67 9.03 4.51
C ASN A 335 -11.50 8.22 5.50
N THR A 336 -11.18 6.93 5.63
CA THR A 336 -11.96 5.99 6.45
C THR A 336 -11.53 6.02 7.91
N TYR A 337 -10.23 6.15 8.20
CA TYR A 337 -9.67 5.83 9.52
C TYR A 337 -8.94 7.01 10.21
N ALA A 338 -8.60 8.11 9.51
CA ALA A 338 -7.85 9.21 10.13
C ALA A 338 -8.58 9.92 11.28
N HIS A 339 -9.89 9.68 11.41
CA HIS A 339 -10.69 10.18 12.52
C HIS A 339 -10.51 9.43 13.84
N GLU A 340 -9.98 8.20 13.79
CA GLU A 340 -9.88 7.28 14.94
C GLU A 340 -8.46 6.70 15.13
N ASP A 341 -7.63 6.68 14.07
CA ASP A 341 -6.28 6.11 14.11
C ASP A 341 -5.16 7.15 14.03
N HIS A 342 -4.03 6.83 14.67
CA HIS A 342 -2.80 7.61 14.55
C HIS A 342 -2.00 7.24 13.28
N ILE A 343 -1.08 8.11 12.87
CA ILE A 343 -0.37 8.00 11.57
C ILE A 343 0.33 6.65 11.33
N GLU A 344 0.93 6.05 12.36
CA GLU A 344 1.59 4.75 12.22
C GLU A 344 0.60 3.62 11.91
N GLU A 345 -0.59 3.65 12.52
CA GLU A 345 -1.64 2.67 12.27
C GLU A 345 -2.26 2.90 10.89
N LEU A 346 -2.46 4.16 10.48
CA LEU A 346 -2.86 4.48 9.11
C LEU A 346 -1.87 3.91 8.09
N PHE A 347 -0.56 4.08 8.30
CA PHE A 347 0.46 3.53 7.41
C PHE A 347 0.47 2.00 7.43
N ARG A 348 0.30 1.37 8.59
CA ARG A 348 0.15 -0.09 8.69
C ARG A 348 -1.05 -0.60 7.90
N LYS A 349 -2.22 0.05 8.01
CA LYS A 349 -3.43 -0.30 7.24
C LYS A 349 -3.24 -0.06 5.74
N VAL A 350 -2.52 1.00 5.33
CA VAL A 350 -2.13 1.19 3.93
C VAL A 350 -1.28 0.01 3.45
N MET A 351 -0.25 -0.39 4.19
CA MET A 351 0.61 -1.51 3.84
C MET A 351 -0.17 -2.83 3.74
N SER A 352 -1.09 -3.09 4.66
CA SER A 352 -1.92 -4.31 4.64
C SER A 352 -2.78 -4.41 3.37
N ARG A 353 -3.20 -3.27 2.79
CA ARG A 353 -3.90 -3.24 1.49
C ARG A 353 -3.04 -3.59 0.28
N PHE A 354 -1.75 -3.88 0.49
CA PHE A 354 -0.84 -4.40 -0.52
C PHE A 354 -0.53 -5.90 -0.36
N GLU A 355 -1.06 -6.58 0.67
CA GLU A 355 -0.88 -8.04 0.84
C GLU A 355 -1.39 -8.81 -0.40
N ASP A 356 -2.55 -8.41 -0.94
CA ASP A 356 -3.11 -8.97 -2.18
C ASP A 356 -2.45 -8.44 -3.47
N PHE A 357 -1.44 -7.56 -3.35
CA PHE A 357 -0.70 -6.98 -4.47
C PHE A 357 0.81 -7.22 -4.31
N PRO A 358 1.29 -8.48 -4.43
CA PRO A 358 2.65 -8.89 -4.05
C PRO A 358 3.77 -8.25 -4.88
N LYS A 359 3.43 -7.50 -5.93
CA LYS A 359 4.40 -6.80 -6.78
C LYS A 359 4.96 -5.53 -6.14
N GLN A 360 4.29 -4.98 -5.13
CA GLN A 360 4.67 -3.73 -4.47
C GLN A 360 4.30 -3.81 -2.99
N MET A 361 5.22 -3.43 -2.12
CA MET A 361 4.96 -3.26 -0.70
C MET A 361 5.49 -1.90 -0.25
N PRO A 362 4.62 -0.96 0.14
CA PRO A 362 5.06 0.28 0.76
C PRO A 362 5.87 -0.01 2.03
N SER A 363 6.87 0.82 2.32
CA SER A 363 7.72 0.65 3.50
C SER A 363 7.73 1.91 4.35
N LYS A 364 7.57 1.73 5.67
CA LYS A 364 7.88 2.77 6.65
C LYS A 364 9.39 2.90 6.73
N ASP A 365 9.91 4.12 6.65
CA ASP A 365 11.35 4.39 6.70
C ASP A 365 11.63 5.58 7.64
N ARG A 366 12.84 5.62 8.21
CA ARG A 366 13.37 6.70 9.06
C ARG A 366 12.35 7.25 10.09
N ALA A 367 11.67 6.34 10.78
CA ALA A 367 10.64 6.66 11.76
C ALA A 367 11.27 7.00 13.12
N THR A 368 11.14 8.25 13.53
CA THR A 368 11.67 8.81 14.80
C THR A 368 10.57 9.54 15.59
N LEU A 369 9.30 9.21 15.34
CA LEU A 369 8.20 9.69 16.17
C LEU A 369 8.35 9.13 17.58
N THR A 370 8.18 9.97 18.60
CA THR A 370 8.20 9.54 20.01
C THR A 370 6.81 9.52 20.66
N LYS A 371 5.78 9.90 19.90
CA LYS A 371 4.39 10.01 20.34
C LYS A 371 3.45 9.63 19.20
N ASN A 372 2.23 9.26 19.53
CA ASN A 372 1.16 9.03 18.57
C ASN A 372 0.73 10.36 17.94
N PHE A 373 0.73 10.41 16.61
CA PHE A 373 0.23 11.55 15.87
C PHE A 373 -1.19 11.27 15.35
N TYR A 374 -2.17 11.86 16.01
CA TYR A 374 -3.57 11.88 15.56
C TYR A 374 -3.86 13.17 14.78
N LEU A 375 -4.57 13.06 13.66
CA LEU A 375 -4.86 14.20 12.78
C LEU A 375 -6.08 15.02 13.20
N PHE A 376 -7.01 14.37 13.93
CA PHE A 376 -8.34 14.88 14.32
C PHE A 376 -9.06 15.68 13.22
N PRO A 377 -9.40 15.05 12.08
CA PRO A 377 -10.00 15.75 10.95
C PRO A 377 -11.26 16.53 11.33
N GLY A 378 -11.31 17.79 10.93
CA GLY A 378 -12.42 18.69 11.23
C GLY A 378 -12.31 19.48 12.55
N LEU A 379 -11.33 19.16 13.41
CA LEU A 379 -11.10 19.82 14.71
C LEU A 379 -9.84 20.71 14.73
#